data_AF-A0A933SS04-F1
#
_entry.id   AF-A0A933SS04-F1
#
_cell.length_a   1.000
_cell.length_b   1.000
_cell.length_c   1.000
_cell.angle_alpha   90.00
_cell.angle_beta   90.00
_cell.angle_gamma   90.00
#
_symmetry.space_group_name_H-M   'P 1'
#
loop_
_entity.id
_entity.type
_entity.pdbx_description
1 polymer ?
#
loop_
_entity_poly.entity_id
_entity_poly.type
_entity_poly.pdbx_seq_one_letter_code
_entity_poly.pdbx_strand_id
1 'polypeptide(L)' 'MVRILEATIDLKGNIKLSEPIKLSSSCRALVTILDEEPLIHVNEEALLSETALAEDWNRPEEDEAWQHFQKAR' A
#
# COMPACT_ATOMS: atom_id res chain seq x y z
N MET A 1 -12.89 1.29 -17.54
CA MET A 1 -11.81 0.70 -16.71
C MET A 1 -11.35 1.76 -15.74
N VAL A 2 -11.45 1.51 -14.44
CA VAL A 2 -10.99 2.44 -13.39
C VAL A 2 -9.49 2.27 -13.23
N ARG A 3 -8.76 3.38 -13.10
CA ARG A 3 -7.32 3.39 -12.81
C ARG A 3 -7.10 4.22 -11.56
N ILE A 4 -6.35 3.67 -10.62
CA ILE A 4 -5.90 4.35 -9.41
C ILE A 4 -4.45 4.76 -9.67
N LEU A 5 -4.13 6.01 -9.38
CA LEU A 5 -2.82 6.60 -9.63
C LEU A 5 -2.40 7.31 -8.35
N GLU A 6 -1.11 7.21 -8.04
CA GLU A 6 -0.55 8.00 -6.97
C GLU A 6 -0.35 9.45 -7.42
N ALA A 7 -0.67 10.37 -6.52
CA ALA A 7 -0.50 11.79 -6.74
C ALA A 7 -0.19 12.48 -5.41
N THR A 8 0.63 13.52 -5.47
CA THR A 8 0.89 14.38 -4.32
C THR A 8 0.00 15.61 -4.38
N ILE A 9 -0.57 15.99 -3.24
CA ILE A 9 -1.40 17.19 -3.10
C ILE A 9 -0.58 18.23 -2.33
N ASP A 10 -0.37 19.40 -2.92
CA ASP A 10 0.32 20.48 -2.23
C ASP A 10 -0.60 21.25 -1.26
N LEU A 11 -0.01 22.10 -0.41
CA LEU A 11 -0.74 22.92 0.56
C LEU A 11 -1.74 23.90 -0.06
N LYS A 12 -1.67 24.14 -1.37
CA LYS A 12 -2.59 25.00 -2.12
C LYS A 12 -3.69 24.17 -2.80
N GLY A 13 -3.70 22.85 -2.62
CA GLY A 13 -4.65 21.91 -3.20
C GLY A 13 -4.34 21.53 -4.66
N ASN A 14 -3.15 21.86 -5.18
CA ASN A 14 -2.78 21.40 -6.52
C ASN A 14 -2.35 19.93 -6.48
N ILE A 15 -2.93 19.14 -7.37
CA ILE A 15 -2.65 17.71 -7.52
C ILE A 15 -1.57 17.53 -8.58
N LYS A 16 -0.46 16.90 -8.21
CA LYS A 16 0.60 16.47 -9.14
C LYS A 16 0.58 14.95 -9.23
N LEU A 17 0.27 14.44 -10.41
CA LEU A 17 0.34 13.00 -10.69
C LEU A 17 1.81 12.57 -10.69
N SER A 18 2.12 11.45 -10.01
CA SER A 18 3.47 10.87 -10.02
C SER A 18 3.88 10.41 -11.43
N GLU A 19 2.90 10.00 -12.25
CA GLU A 19 3.11 9.58 -13.62
C GLU A 19 2.23 10.38 -14.61
N PRO A 20 2.76 10.73 -15.80
CA PRO A 20 1.99 11.43 -16.81
C PRO A 20 0.94 10.53 -17.44
N ILE A 21 -0.33 10.93 -17.39
CA ILE A 21 -1.42 10.20 -18.02
C ILE A 21 -1.88 10.85 -19.33
N LYS A 22 -2.05 10.02 -20.36
CA LYS A 22 -2.72 10.44 -21.60
C LYS A 22 -4.21 10.21 -21.47
N LEU A 23 -4.95 11.30 -21.29
CA LEU A 23 -6.41 11.28 -21.33
C LEU A 23 -6.89 11.49 -22.77
N SER A 24 -7.77 10.62 -23.24
CA SER A 24 -8.35 10.69 -24.58
C SER A 24 -9.46 11.76 -24.67
N SER A 25 -10.02 12.15 -23.53
CA SER A 25 -11.08 13.16 -23.39
C SER A 25 -11.13 13.67 -21.95
N SER A 26 -11.86 14.78 -21.72
CA SER A 26 -12.09 15.29 -20.36
C SER A 26 -12.89 14.27 -19.54
N CYS A 27 -12.41 13.94 -18.35
CA CYS A 27 -13.04 12.94 -17.48
C CYS A 27 -13.15 13.44 -16.03
N ARG A 28 -14.07 12.85 -15.28
CA ARG A 28 -14.18 13.04 -13.84
C ARG A 28 -13.17 12.14 -13.12
N ALA A 29 -12.55 12.65 -12.07
CA ALA A 29 -11.64 11.91 -11.22
C ALA A 29 -12.19 11.81 -9.79
N LEU A 30 -11.86 10.73 -9.09
CA LEU A 30 -12.04 10.58 -7.65
C LEU A 30 -10.70 10.84 -6.99
N VAL A 31 -10.68 11.67 -5.94
CA VAL A 31 -9.47 11.98 -5.18
C VAL A 31 -9.68 11.47 -3.76
N THR A 32 -8.81 10.56 -3.33
CA THR A 32 -8.74 10.10 -1.95
C THR A 32 -7.53 10.77 -1.32
N ILE A 33 -7.75 11.56 -0.27
CA ILE A 33 -6.68 12.16 0.54
C ILE A 33 -6.33 11.13 1.60
N LEU A 34 -5.07 10.70 1.60
CA LEU A 34 -4.54 9.88 2.67
C LEU A 34 -4.01 10.84 3.73
N ASP A 35 -4.52 10.75 4.95
CA ASP A 35 -3.86 11.42 6.07
C ASP A 35 -2.45 10.82 6.21
N GLU A 36 -1.43 11.65 6.32
CA GLU A 36 -0.12 11.18 6.79
C GLU A 36 -0.33 10.64 8.21
N GLU A 37 -0.57 9.33 8.34
CA GLU A 37 -0.24 8.66 9.58
C GLU A 37 1.22 9.05 9.89
N PRO A 38 1.51 9.53 11.10
CA PRO A 38 2.82 10.05 11.42
C PRO A 38 3.87 9.03 10.99
N LEU A 39 4.68 9.41 10.00
CA LEU A 39 5.87 8.69 9.59
C LEU A 39 6.64 8.44 10.90
N ILE A 40 6.62 7.18 11.36
CA ILE A 40 7.19 6.73 12.64
C ILE A 40 6.28 6.99 13.87
N HIS A 41 5.06 6.44 13.88
CA HIS A 41 4.81 5.50 14.97
C HIS A 41 5.08 4.13 14.39
N VAL A 42 6.27 3.58 14.68
CA VAL A 42 6.35 2.12 14.70
C VAL A 42 5.32 1.74 15.75
N ASN A 43 4.16 1.28 15.27
CA ASN A 43 3.04 0.87 16.10
C ASN A 43 3.65 -0.09 17.13
N GLU A 44 3.81 0.36 18.37
CA GLU A 44 4.58 -0.39 19.38
C GLU A 44 3.91 -1.76 19.58
N GLU A 45 2.59 -1.81 19.38
CA GLU A 45 1.80 -3.03 19.33
C GLU A 45 2.19 -3.95 18.16
N ALA A 46 2.62 -3.43 17.01
CA ALA A 46 3.16 -4.20 15.91
C ALA A 46 4.53 -4.83 16.24
N LEU A 47 5.42 -4.12 16.96
CA LEU A 47 6.69 -4.71 17.43
C LEU A 47 6.48 -5.80 18.50
N LEU A 48 5.51 -5.59 19.40
CA LEU A 48 5.12 -6.60 20.38
C LEU A 48 4.50 -7.82 19.70
N SER A 49 3.71 -7.61 18.64
CA SER A 49 3.11 -8.68 17.85
C SER A 49 4.13 -9.41 16.97
N GLU A 50 5.18 -8.73 16.49
CA GLU A 50 6.24 -9.33 15.66
C GLU A 50 6.89 -10.51 16.38
N THR A 51 7.27 -10.34 17.65
CA THR A 51 7.92 -11.42 18.42
C THR A 51 6.97 -12.59 18.64
N ALA A 52 5.69 -12.34 18.93
CA ALA A 52 4.69 -13.38 19.16
C ALA A 52 4.33 -14.15 17.87
N LEU A 53 4.24 -13.45 16.74
CA LEU A 53 3.92 -14.06 15.44
C LEU A 53 5.12 -14.80 14.85
N ALA A 54 6.35 -14.34 15.10
CA ALA A 54 7.58 -14.95 14.60
C ALA A 54 7.77 -16.42 15.05
N GLU A 55 7.24 -16.81 16.22
CA GLU A 55 7.35 -18.18 16.74
C GLU A 55 6.55 -19.22 15.94
N ASP A 56 5.45 -18.79 15.33
CA ASP A 56 4.54 -19.66 14.57
C ASP A 56 4.72 -19.46 13.06
N TRP A 57 4.99 -18.23 12.63
CA TRP A 57 5.07 -17.85 11.22
C TRP A 57 6.40 -18.19 10.55
N ASN A 58 7.53 -18.21 11.28
CA ASN A 58 8.84 -18.58 10.70
C ASN A 58 9.08 -20.09 10.68
N ARG A 59 8.01 -20.89 10.71
CA ARG A 59 8.11 -22.33 10.62
C ARG A 59 8.34 -22.76 9.17
N PRO A 60 9.22 -23.75 8.91
CA PRO A 60 9.47 -24.21 7.55
C PRO A 60 8.20 -24.77 6.87
N GLU A 61 7.24 -25.26 7.64
CA GLU A 61 5.93 -25.71 7.15
C GLU A 61 5.08 -24.56 6.57
N GLU A 62 5.18 -23.36 7.15
CA GLU A 62 4.55 -22.14 6.61
C GLU A 62 5.25 -21.75 5.31
N ASP A 63 6.59 -21.70 5.27
CA ASP A 63 7.33 -21.38 4.04
C ASP A 63 6.94 -22.29 2.86
N GLU A 64 6.77 -23.59 3.09
CA GLU A 64 6.29 -24.54 2.08
C GLU A 64 4.85 -24.21 1.62
N ALA A 65 3.94 -23.93 2.55
CA ALA A 65 2.56 -23.55 2.24
C ALA A 65 2.48 -22.28 1.38
N TRP A 66 3.34 -21.29 1.65
CA TRP A 66 3.41 -20.04 0.90
C TRP A 66 4.01 -20.23 -0.49
N GLN A 67 4.97 -21.15 -0.68
CA GLN A 67 5.49 -21.51 -2.00
C GLN A 67 4.41 -22.10 -2.93
N HIS A 68 3.43 -22.82 -2.37
CA HIS A 68 2.32 -23.35 -3.15
C HIS A 68 1.37 -22.24 -3.64
N PHE A 69 1.24 -21.14 -2.89
CA PHE A 69 0.37 -20.01 -3.24
C PHE A 69 0.96 -19.12 -4.36
N GLN A 70 2.29 -18.97 -4.43
CA GLN A 70 2.94 -18.15 -5.46
C GLN A 70 2.86 -18.72 -6.88
N LYS A 71 2.54 -20.01 -7.02
CA LYS A 71 2.41 -20.69 -8.32
C LYS A 71 1.06 -20.45 -9.01
N ALA A 72 0.10 -19.78 -8.35
CA ALA A 72 -1.21 -19.46 -8.90
C ALA A 72 -1.28 -18.13 -9.66
N ARG A 73 -0.15 -17.66 -10.23
CA ARG A 73 -0.06 -16.41 -11.00
C ARG A 73 -0.02 -16.65 -12.50
#